data_AF-A0A497KAH1-F1
#
_entry.id   AF-A0A497KAH1-F1
#
_cell.length_a   1.000
_cell.length_b   1.000
_cell.length_c   1.000
_cell.angle_alpha   90.00
_cell.angle_beta   90.00
_cell.angle_gamma   90.00
#
_symmetry.space_group_name_H-M   'P 1'
#
loop_
_entity.id
_entity.type
_entity.pdbx_description
1 polymer ?
#
loop_
_entity_poly.entity_id
_entity_poly.type
_entity_poly.pdbx_seq_one_letter_code
_entity_poly.pdbx_strand_id
1 'polypeptide(L)'
;LVGVRGIKSFGLNCGGCGYQTCREFEDAAKKTGQDFVGPNCIFKLLDLGIALGSAVKTASILNIDNRIMYRIGVAAKRLNMLPEASIIMGIPLSAKGKSIYFDRK
;
A
#
# COMPACT_ATOMS: atom_id res chain seq x y z
N LEU A 1 5.31 2.24 8.09
CA LEU A 1 4.08 2.18 7.28
C LEU A 1 4.36 2.87 5.97
N VAL A 2 3.83 2.37 4.85
CA VAL A 2 3.91 3.06 3.55
C VAL A 2 2.50 3.11 2.98
N GLY A 3 2.06 4.29 2.57
CA GLY A 3 0.73 4.50 2.02
C GLY A 3 0.77 5.30 0.73
N VAL A 4 -0.30 5.20 -0.06
CA VAL A 4 -0.41 5.89 -1.34
C VAL A 4 -1.73 6.64 -1.45
N ARG A 5 -1.69 7.81 -2.11
CA ARG A 5 -2.88 8.57 -2.50
C ARG A 5 -3.37 8.08 -3.86
N GLY A 6 -3.93 6.87 -3.88
CA GLY A 6 -4.34 6.19 -5.11
C GLY A 6 -5.63 6.75 -5.75
N ILE A 7 -6.33 7.67 -5.09
CA ILE A 7 -7.57 8.29 -5.59
C ILE A 7 -7.35 9.27 -6.75
N LYS A 8 -6.11 9.74 -6.96
CA LYS A 8 -5.73 10.59 -8.08
C LYS A 8 -5.19 9.77 -9.23
N SER A 9 -5.46 10.20 -10.45
CA SER A 9 -4.96 9.51 -11.63
C SER A 9 -3.47 9.78 -11.87
N PHE A 10 -2.89 8.99 -12.77
CA PHE A 10 -1.55 9.26 -13.33
C PHE A 10 -1.63 10.08 -14.64
N GLY A 11 -2.84 10.36 -15.15
CA GLY A 11 -3.04 11.15 -16.37
C GLY A 11 -2.82 10.43 -17.70
N LEU A 12 -2.74 9.10 -17.72
CA LEU A 12 -2.42 8.31 -18.93
C LEU A 12 -3.63 7.74 -19.69
N ASN A 13 -4.86 7.87 -19.16
CA ASN A 13 -6.09 7.27 -19.72
C ASN A 13 -5.95 5.78 -20.09
N CYS A 14 -5.24 4.99 -19.26
CA CYS A 14 -4.84 3.63 -19.63
C CYS A 14 -5.94 2.55 -19.50
N GLY A 15 -7.13 2.87 -18.97
CA GLY A 15 -8.18 1.88 -18.73
C GLY A 15 -7.95 0.94 -17.53
N GLY A 16 -6.73 0.82 -17.00
CA GLY A 16 -6.38 -0.22 -16.02
C GLY A 16 -7.04 -0.14 -14.64
N CYS A 17 -7.78 0.94 -14.35
CA CYS A 17 -8.61 1.07 -13.15
C CYS A 17 -10.10 0.78 -13.38
N GLY A 18 -10.48 0.38 -14.61
CA GLY A 18 -11.85 0.07 -15.01
C GLY A 18 -12.65 1.24 -15.62
N TYR A 19 -12.05 2.42 -15.76
CA TYR A 19 -12.68 3.62 -16.37
C TYR A 19 -12.03 3.96 -17.71
N GLN A 20 -12.77 4.52 -18.66
CA GLN A 20 -12.23 4.84 -20.00
C GLN A 20 -11.24 6.00 -19.94
N THR A 21 -11.54 7.01 -19.14
CA THR A 21 -10.69 8.18 -18.97
C THR A 21 -10.27 8.38 -17.52
N CYS A 22 -9.12 9.03 -17.31
CA CYS A 22 -8.65 9.43 -15.98
C CYS A 22 -9.60 10.44 -15.33
N ARG A 23 -10.29 11.26 -16.14
CA ARG A 23 -11.31 12.20 -15.65
C ARG A 23 -12.51 11.45 -15.06
N GLU A 24 -13.07 10.47 -15.78
CA GLU A 24 -14.12 9.60 -15.25
C GLU A 24 -13.72 8.89 -13.96
N PHE A 25 -12.47 8.41 -13.88
CA PHE A 25 -11.94 7.79 -12.67
C PHE A 25 -11.83 8.77 -11.49
N GLU A 26 -11.43 10.01 -11.74
CA GLU A 26 -11.31 11.05 -10.72
C GLU A 26 -12.68 11.50 -10.21
N ASP A 27 -13.64 11.66 -11.13
CA ASP A 27 -15.03 12.04 -10.85
C ASP A 27 -15.84 10.89 -10.22
N ALA A 28 -15.39 9.64 -10.37
CA ALA A 28 -16.08 8.49 -9.81
C ALA A 28 -16.18 8.53 -8.28
N ALA A 29 -17.37 8.23 -7.78
CA ALA A 29 -17.64 8.13 -6.35
C ALA A 29 -16.70 7.12 -5.67
N LYS A 30 -15.95 7.60 -4.68
CA LYS A 30 -15.05 6.75 -3.90
C LYS A 30 -15.88 5.92 -2.92
N LYS A 31 -15.64 4.62 -2.90
CA LYS A 31 -16.33 3.66 -2.03
C LYS A 31 -15.32 3.04 -1.08
N THR A 32 -15.66 3.03 0.20
CA THR A 32 -14.93 2.24 1.19
C THR A 32 -15.35 0.78 1.00
N GLY A 33 -14.38 -0.06 0.60
CA GLY A 33 -14.55 -1.51 0.61
C GLY A 33 -14.45 -2.06 2.03
N GLN A 34 -14.06 -3.32 2.17
CA GLN A 34 -13.92 -3.94 3.49
C GLN A 34 -12.88 -3.22 4.37
N ASP A 35 -11.73 -2.87 3.80
CA ASP A 35 -10.62 -2.29 4.56
C ASP A 35 -9.99 -1.05 3.93
N PHE A 36 -10.19 -0.80 2.64
CA PHE A 36 -9.58 0.31 1.90
C PHE A 36 -10.59 1.03 1.00
N VAL A 37 -10.24 2.26 0.61
CA VAL A 37 -11.05 3.10 -0.28
C VAL A 37 -10.62 2.87 -1.73
N GLY A 38 -11.57 2.63 -2.62
CA GLY A 38 -11.36 2.54 -4.07
C GLY A 38 -12.38 3.36 -4.86
N PRO A 39 -12.27 3.44 -6.18
CA PRO A 39 -11.23 2.85 -7.03
C PRO A 39 -9.85 3.53 -6.85
N ASN A 40 -8.76 2.82 -7.19
CA ASN A 40 -7.40 3.34 -7.14
C ASN A 40 -6.73 3.26 -8.52
N CYS A 41 -5.88 4.24 -8.83
CA CYS A 41 -5.07 4.23 -10.04
C CYS A 41 -4.02 3.11 -9.97
N ILE A 42 -4.02 2.20 -10.95
CA ILE A 42 -3.08 1.07 -11.01
C ILE A 42 -1.61 1.50 -10.95
N PHE A 43 -1.24 2.60 -11.62
CA PHE A 43 0.12 3.12 -11.61
C PHE A 43 0.55 3.62 -10.23
N LYS A 44 -0.36 4.24 -9.47
CA LYS A 44 -0.07 4.61 -8.08
C LYS A 44 0.12 3.38 -7.20
N LEU A 45 -0.59 2.29 -7.46
CA LEU A 45 -0.37 1.03 -6.74
C LEU A 45 0.95 0.37 -7.12
N LEU A 46 1.37 0.48 -8.38
CA LEU A 46 2.70 0.04 -8.81
C LEU A 46 3.80 0.85 -8.14
N ASP A 47 3.68 2.18 -8.08
CA ASP A 47 4.61 3.04 -7.35
C ASP A 47 4.70 2.65 -5.86
N LEU A 48 3.56 2.35 -5.24
CA LEU A 48 3.54 1.82 -3.87
C LEU A 48 4.29 0.50 -3.76
N GLY A 49 4.12 -0.41 -4.72
CA GLY A 49 4.85 -1.68 -4.78
C GLY A 49 6.36 -1.48 -4.88
N ILE A 50 6.82 -0.55 -5.73
CA ILE A 50 8.24 -0.19 -5.87
C ILE A 50 8.77 0.37 -4.55
N ALA A 51 8.03 1.30 -3.92
CA ALA A 51 8.43 1.88 -2.64
C ALA A 51 8.54 0.82 -1.52
N LEU A 52 7.57 -0.10 -1.46
CA LEU A 52 7.60 -1.22 -0.53
C LEU A 52 8.78 -2.15 -0.79
N GLY A 53 9.01 -2.54 -2.04
CA GLY A 53 10.11 -3.39 -2.48
C GLY A 53 11.48 -2.82 -2.11
N SER A 54 11.68 -1.53 -2.38
CA SER A 54 12.90 -0.82 -2.01
C SER A 54 13.10 -0.80 -0.49
N ALA A 55 12.04 -0.48 0.28
CA ALA A 55 12.12 -0.44 1.74
C ALA A 55 12.47 -1.80 2.36
N VAL A 56 11.83 -2.89 1.91
CA VAL A 56 12.14 -4.24 2.41
C VAL A 56 13.54 -4.69 2.00
N LYS A 57 13.99 -4.36 0.78
CA LYS A 57 15.34 -4.67 0.32
C LYS A 57 16.39 -3.96 1.18
N THR A 58 16.21 -2.68 1.47
CA THR A 58 17.10 -1.93 2.36
C THR A 58 17.14 -2.53 3.76
N ALA A 59 15.99 -2.90 4.33
CA ALA A 59 15.96 -3.57 5.63
C ALA A 59 16.72 -4.92 5.59
N SER A 60 16.54 -5.72 4.54
CA SER A 60 17.29 -6.97 4.36
C SER A 60 18.79 -6.77 4.21
N ILE A 61 19.25 -5.71 3.51
CA ILE A 61 20.68 -5.37 3.41
C ILE A 61 21.29 -5.09 4.80
N LEU A 62 20.50 -4.51 5.70
CA LEU A 62 20.88 -4.24 7.09
C LEU A 62 20.66 -5.45 8.02
N ASN A 63 20.42 -6.64 7.46
CA ASN A 63 20.12 -7.87 8.19
C ASN A 63 18.90 -7.75 9.14
N ILE A 64 17.96 -6.85 8.83
CA ILE A 64 16.73 -6.68 9.59
C ILE A 64 15.67 -7.59 8.99
N ASP A 65 15.14 -8.49 9.82
CA ASP A 65 13.98 -9.31 9.48
C ASP A 65 12.78 -8.41 9.20
N ASN A 66 12.08 -8.67 8.09
CA ASN A 66 10.95 -7.85 7.67
C ASN A 66 9.97 -8.62 6.76
N ARG A 67 8.72 -8.17 6.69
CA ARG A 67 7.71 -8.73 5.77
C ARG A 67 6.60 -7.72 5.45
N ILE A 68 6.24 -7.54 4.19
CA ILE A 68 5.08 -6.71 3.84
C ILE A 68 3.79 -7.36 4.37
N MET A 69 3.00 -6.61 5.14
CA MET A 69 1.80 -7.10 5.81
C MET A 69 0.57 -6.22 5.55
N TYR A 70 -0.47 -6.87 5.01
CA TYR A 70 -1.81 -6.31 4.79
C TYR A 70 -2.47 -5.86 6.10
N ARG A 71 -2.53 -6.75 7.11
CA ARG A 71 -3.30 -6.54 8.35
C ARG A 71 -2.82 -5.32 9.15
N ILE A 72 -1.52 -5.05 9.15
CA ILE A 72 -0.95 -3.86 9.79
C ILE A 72 -1.41 -2.59 9.06
N GLY A 73 -1.44 -2.64 7.73
CA GLY A 73 -1.96 -1.56 6.90
C GLY A 73 -3.42 -1.26 7.18
N VAL A 74 -4.26 -2.29 7.29
CA VAL A 74 -5.67 -2.18 7.67
C VAL A 74 -5.83 -1.55 9.05
N ALA A 75 -5.10 -2.05 10.04
CA ALA A 75 -5.14 -1.50 11.40
C ALA A 75 -4.74 0.00 11.40
N ALA A 76 -3.66 0.35 10.69
CA ALA A 76 -3.24 1.73 10.55
C ALA A 76 -4.28 2.63 9.86
N LYS A 77 -5.03 2.10 8.88
CA LYS A 77 -6.12 2.83 8.22
C LYS A 77 -7.28 3.08 9.17
N ARG A 78 -7.68 2.07 9.95
CA ARG A 78 -8.76 2.18 10.95
C ARG A 78 -8.40 3.13 12.09
N LEU A 79 -7.12 3.19 12.45
CA LEU A 79 -6.57 4.13 13.43
C LEU A 79 -6.28 5.53 12.86
N ASN A 80 -6.61 5.79 11.59
CA ASN A 80 -6.40 7.06 10.90
C ASN A 80 -4.94 7.59 10.96
N MET A 81 -3.94 6.69 10.93
CA MET A 81 -2.53 7.09 11.06
C MET A 81 -1.98 7.82 9.82
N LEU A 82 -2.53 7.52 8.63
CA LEU A 82 -2.21 8.19 7.37
C LEU A 82 -3.54 8.58 6.69
N PRO A 83 -4.16 9.71 7.07
CA PRO A 83 -5.52 10.06 6.65
C PRO A 83 -5.64 10.17 5.13
N GLU A 84 -4.63 10.76 4.51
CA GLU A 84 -4.56 11.01 3.06
C GLU A 84 -4.37 9.75 2.20
N ALA A 85 -3.93 8.63 2.80
CA ALA A 85 -3.63 7.41 2.06
C ALA A 85 -4.91 6.59 1.83
N SER A 86 -5.16 6.20 0.58
CA SER A 86 -6.28 5.31 0.24
C SER A 86 -5.97 3.85 0.53
N ILE A 87 -4.70 3.45 0.33
CA ILE A 87 -4.15 2.13 0.67
C ILE A 87 -2.89 2.34 1.50
N ILE A 88 -2.73 1.51 2.54
CA ILE A 88 -1.59 1.50 3.44
C ILE A 88 -1.12 0.05 3.59
N MET A 89 0.20 -0.14 3.57
CA MET A 89 0.84 -1.42 3.89
C MET A 89 1.81 -1.24 5.05
N GLY A 90 1.90 -2.28 5.90
CA GLY A 90 2.85 -2.32 6.99
C GLY A 90 4.10 -3.11 6.62
N ILE A 91 5.25 -2.65 7.12
CA ILE A 91 6.50 -3.40 7.14
C ILE A 91 6.95 -3.41 8.61
N PRO A 92 6.62 -4.45 9.39
CA PRO A 92 7.19 -4.63 10.70
C PRO A 92 8.67 -5.02 10.53
N LEU A 93 9.51 -4.53 11.44
CA LEU A 93 10.94 -4.76 11.46
C LEU A 93 11.33 -5.49 12.75
N SER A 94 12.23 -6.47 12.65
CA SER A 94 12.74 -7.21 13.81
C SER A 94 14.26 -7.35 13.71
N ALA A 95 14.96 -7.03 14.79
CA ALA A 95 16.41 -7.22 14.94
C ALA A 95 16.69 -8.19 16.10
N LYS A 96 16.04 -9.36 16.06
CA LYS A 96 16.17 -10.41 17.08
C LYS A 96 17.00 -11.57 16.51
N GLY A 97 17.60 -12.37 17.38
CA GLY A 97 18.40 -13.54 16.96
C GLY A 97 17.61 -14.64 16.24
N LYS A 98 16.26 -14.63 16.32
CA LYS A 98 15.37 -15.45 15.52
C LYS A 98 14.31 -14.58 14.85
N SER A 99 14.02 -14.90 13.59
CA SER A 99 13.03 -14.18 12.80
C SER A 99 11.60 -14.52 13.22
N ILE A 100 10.91 -13.58 13.85
CA ILE A 100 9.52 -13.75 14.29
C ILE A 100 8.50 -13.86 13.12
N TYR A 101 8.92 -13.57 11.89
CA TYR A 101 8.03 -13.61 10.71
C TYR A 101 7.98 -14.97 10.04
N PHE A 102 9.01 -15.79 10.27
CA PHE A 102 9.15 -17.13 9.71
C PHE A 102 9.07 -18.23 10.79
N ASP A 103 9.23 -17.87 12.07
CA ASP A 103 8.96 -18.75 13.20
C ASP A 103 7.44 -18.82 13.46
N ARG A 104 6.78 -19.80 12.84
CA ARG A 104 5.36 -20.11 13.04
C ARG A 104 5.27 -21.37 13.89
N LYS A 105 4.95 -21.21 15.17
CA LYS A 105 4.39 -22.30 15.98
C LYS A 105 2.93 -22.53 15.60
#